data_AF-A0A6H5K3T3-F1
#
_entry.id   AF-A0A6H5K3T3-F1
#
_cell.length_a   1.000
_cell.length_b   1.000
_cell.length_c   1.000
_cell.angle_alpha   90.00
_cell.angle_beta   90.00
_cell.angle_gamma   90.00
#
_symmetry.space_group_name_H-M   'P 1'
#
loop_
_entity.id
_entity.type
_entity.pdbx_description
1 polymer ?
#
loop_
_entity_poly.entity_id
_entity_poly.type
_entity_poly.pdbx_seq_one_letter_code
_entity_poly.pdbx_strand_id
1 'polypeptide(L)'
;MRHVLFFCFIFVLKVSTDYDESDRLYFEELSFERVLDIYEWEMAEGVVVSVGGQIPNNLAMPLSQEKRKEESAKAGVNILGTRPEDIDRAEDRDKFSAMLDSIGVDQKYLSAAGDAAQDKPVVVSKFILNAKEIEFDGVAQDGRILNYAISEHVENAGVHSGDATLLLPAQKLWVETIRRVKRVASAICKALSISGPFNIQLMAKEQDIKARRVISL
;
A
#
# COMPACT_ATOMS: atom_id res chain seq x y z
N MET A 1 13.01 -22.28 -22.94
CA MET A 1 13.68 -21.92 -21.67
C MET A 1 12.74 -20.96 -20.98
N ARG A 2 12.05 -21.40 -19.91
CA ARG A 2 10.98 -20.62 -19.26
C ARG A 2 11.63 -19.63 -18.30
N HIS A 3 11.44 -18.34 -18.56
CA HIS A 3 11.77 -17.26 -17.64
C HIS A 3 10.79 -17.34 -16.46
N VAL A 4 11.29 -17.67 -15.27
CA VAL A 4 10.47 -17.77 -14.05
C VAL A 4 10.29 -16.37 -13.51
N LEU A 5 9.10 -15.79 -13.68
CA LEU A 5 8.68 -14.67 -12.83
C LEU A 5 8.50 -15.23 -11.43
N PHE A 6 9.36 -14.82 -10.50
CA PHE A 6 9.18 -15.14 -9.10
C PHE A 6 8.03 -14.29 -8.56
N PHE A 7 6.81 -14.83 -8.69
CA PHE A 7 5.72 -14.42 -7.82
C PHE A 7 6.13 -14.87 -6.42
N CYS A 8 6.56 -13.92 -5.61
CA CYS A 8 6.71 -14.09 -4.19
C CYS A 8 5.28 -14.25 -3.61
N PHE A 9 4.63 -15.39 -3.85
CA PHE A 9 3.58 -15.89 -2.97
C PHE A 9 4.25 -16.38 -1.69
N ILE A 10 4.91 -15.47 -0.98
CA ILE A 10 5.25 -15.68 0.41
C ILE A 10 4.18 -14.98 1.21
N PHE A 11 2.91 -15.39 1.06
CA PHE A 11 1.86 -14.91 1.95
C PHE A 11 1.14 -16.03 2.68
N VAL A 12 1.19 -15.89 4.00
CA VAL A 12 0.09 -16.17 4.92
C VAL A 12 -1.23 -16.05 4.18
N LEU A 13 -1.81 -17.19 3.78
CA LEU A 13 -3.24 -17.53 3.71
C LEU A 13 -3.37 -18.84 2.91
N LYS A 14 -3.98 -19.83 3.56
CA LYS A 14 -4.06 -21.29 3.28
C LYS A 14 -4.51 -21.77 1.88
N VAL A 15 -4.81 -20.88 0.93
CA VAL A 15 -5.28 -21.24 -0.43
C VAL A 15 -4.21 -20.96 -1.49
N SER A 16 -3.35 -19.95 -1.28
CA SER A 16 -2.21 -19.68 -2.18
C SER A 16 -1.10 -20.73 -2.12
N THR A 17 -1.23 -21.68 -1.20
CA THR A 17 -0.34 -22.84 -1.02
C THR A 17 -0.80 -24.08 -1.80
N ASP A 18 -1.84 -23.98 -2.62
CA ASP A 18 -2.22 -25.06 -3.54
C ASP A 18 -1.13 -25.22 -4.61
N TYR A 19 -0.61 -26.44 -4.72
CA TYR A 19 0.53 -26.81 -5.57
C TYR A 19 0.32 -26.51 -7.06
N ASP A 20 -0.92 -26.26 -7.49
CA ASP A 20 -1.31 -26.13 -8.90
C ASP A 20 -1.19 -24.69 -9.45
N GLU A 21 -1.05 -23.67 -8.60
CA GLU A 21 -1.03 -22.25 -9.02
C GLU A 21 0.39 -21.71 -9.31
N SER A 22 1.43 -22.36 -8.78
CA SER A 22 2.82 -21.88 -8.85
C SER A 22 3.76 -22.93 -9.43
N ASP A 23 4.71 -22.53 -10.29
CA ASP A 23 5.76 -23.44 -10.78
C ASP A 23 6.64 -23.99 -9.64
N ARG A 24 6.85 -23.19 -8.59
CA ARG A 24 7.59 -23.54 -7.37
C ARG A 24 6.98 -22.83 -6.16
N LEU A 25 6.96 -23.52 -5.02
CA LEU A 25 6.43 -23.00 -3.75
C LEU A 25 7.44 -23.26 -2.62
N TYR A 26 7.72 -22.23 -1.82
CA TYR A 26 8.68 -22.27 -0.72
C TYR A 26 7.95 -22.08 0.60
N PHE A 27 8.09 -23.05 1.51
CA PHE A 27 7.54 -22.98 2.86
C PHE A 27 8.61 -22.52 3.84
N GLU A 28 8.92 -21.23 3.80
CA GLU A 28 9.97 -20.62 4.61
C GLU A 28 9.44 -19.34 5.28
N GLU A 29 10.07 -18.93 6.37
CA GLU A 29 9.80 -17.63 6.97
C GLU A 29 10.27 -16.51 6.03
N LEU A 30 9.44 -15.48 5.88
CA LEU A 30 9.74 -14.33 5.03
C LEU A 30 10.81 -13.44 5.70
N SER A 31 12.07 -13.73 5.42
CA SER A 31 13.22 -12.92 5.83
C SER A 31 13.97 -12.37 4.62
N PHE A 32 14.74 -11.30 4.83
CA PHE A 32 15.59 -10.71 3.80
C PHE A 32 16.56 -11.75 3.21
N GLU A 33 17.26 -12.47 4.07
CA GLU A 33 18.26 -13.48 3.70
C GLU A 33 17.63 -14.59 2.88
N ARG A 34 16.45 -15.08 3.33
CA ARG A 34 15.78 -16.17 2.65
C ARG A 34 15.27 -15.79 1.27
N VAL A 35 14.71 -14.59 1.14
CA VAL A 35 14.26 -14.08 -0.16
C VAL A 35 15.44 -13.92 -1.11
N LEU A 36 16.56 -13.40 -0.62
CA LEU A 36 17.77 -13.23 -1.42
C LEU A 36 18.34 -14.58 -1.89
N ASP A 37 18.46 -15.56 -0.98
CA ASP A 37 18.96 -16.91 -1.30
C ASP A 37 18.11 -17.58 -2.38
N ILE A 38 16.77 -17.51 -2.27
CA ILE A 38 15.85 -18.09 -3.26
C ILE A 38 15.96 -17.34 -4.58
N TYR A 39 15.99 -16.01 -4.54
CA TYR A 39 16.07 -15.17 -5.72
C TYR A 39 17.35 -15.43 -6.53
N GLU A 40 18.49 -15.64 -5.85
CA GLU A 40 19.76 -16.04 -6.48
C GLU A 40 19.72 -17.47 -7.00
N TRP A 41 19.21 -18.42 -6.19
CA TRP A 41 19.15 -19.84 -6.56
C TRP A 41 18.26 -20.11 -7.78
N GLU A 42 17.12 -19.42 -7.84
CA GLU A 42 16.18 -19.51 -8.96
C GLU A 42 16.57 -18.68 -10.17
N MET A 43 17.60 -17.83 -10.05
CA MET A 43 17.96 -16.84 -11.06
C MET A 43 16.75 -16.00 -11.49
N ALA A 44 15.96 -15.56 -10.52
CA ALA A 44 14.69 -14.89 -10.77
C ALA A 44 14.88 -13.53 -11.46
N GLU A 45 13.99 -13.22 -12.40
CA GLU A 45 14.05 -11.95 -13.14
C GLU A 45 13.70 -10.75 -12.26
N GLY A 46 12.81 -10.94 -11.29
CA GLY A 46 12.40 -9.91 -10.34
C GLY A 46 11.47 -10.46 -9.27
N VAL A 47 11.18 -9.62 -8.28
CA VAL A 47 10.35 -9.94 -7.11
C VAL A 47 9.18 -8.99 -7.04
N VAL A 48 7.97 -9.51 -6.90
CA VAL A 48 6.76 -8.73 -6.59
C VAL A 48 6.56 -8.73 -5.07
N VAL A 49 6.50 -7.54 -4.46
CA VAL A 49 6.28 -7.36 -3.01
C VAL A 49 4.88 -6.87 -2.65
N SER A 50 4.18 -6.29 -3.63
CA SER A 50 2.96 -5.50 -3.43
C SER A 50 1.72 -6.26 -2.96
N VAL A 51 1.73 -7.58 -3.17
CA VAL A 51 0.59 -8.47 -2.94
C VAL A 51 0.57 -9.07 -1.53
N GLY A 52 1.59 -8.78 -0.72
CA GLY A 52 1.73 -9.37 0.59
C GLY A 52 1.64 -8.39 1.77
N GLY A 53 1.19 -7.16 1.55
CA GLY A 53 1.07 -6.21 2.65
C GLY A 53 2.41 -5.93 3.36
N GLN A 54 2.37 -5.77 4.69
CA GLN A 54 3.45 -5.07 5.39
C GLN A 54 4.82 -5.75 5.38
N ILE A 55 4.88 -7.08 5.54
CA ILE A 55 6.18 -7.76 5.68
C ILE A 55 7.01 -7.67 4.39
N PRO A 56 6.51 -8.03 3.19
CA PRO A 56 7.25 -7.83 1.95
C PRO A 56 7.51 -6.35 1.62
N ASN A 57 6.56 -5.45 1.91
CA ASN A 57 6.75 -4.03 1.66
C ASN A 57 7.98 -3.50 2.41
N ASN A 58 8.15 -3.93 3.66
CA ASN A 58 9.33 -3.57 4.48
C ASN A 58 10.64 -4.16 3.94
N LEU A 59 10.59 -5.28 3.20
CA LEU A 59 11.76 -5.89 2.57
C LEU A 59 12.13 -5.25 1.24
N ALA A 60 11.24 -4.49 0.61
CA ALA A 60 11.46 -3.90 -0.72
C ALA A 60 12.72 -3.03 -0.77
N MET A 61 12.88 -2.12 0.20
CA MET A 61 14.02 -1.20 0.28
C MET A 61 15.34 -1.95 0.52
N PRO A 62 15.48 -2.80 1.57
CA PRO A 62 16.67 -3.60 1.79
C PRO A 62 17.06 -4.45 0.57
N LEU A 63 16.10 -5.15 -0.04
CA LEU A 63 16.35 -6.02 -1.21
C LEU A 63 16.84 -5.23 -2.42
N SER A 64 16.30 -4.03 -2.64
CA SER A 64 16.71 -3.17 -3.75
C SER A 64 18.12 -2.58 -3.57
N GLN A 65 18.52 -2.31 -2.32
CA GLN A 65 19.79 -1.66 -1.97
C GLN A 65 20.94 -2.66 -1.78
N GLU A 66 20.64 -3.95 -1.69
CA GLU A 66 21.65 -4.97 -1.45
C GLU A 66 22.68 -5.03 -2.57
N LYS A 67 23.96 -4.99 -2.19
CA LYS A 67 25.06 -5.14 -3.13
C LYS A 67 25.32 -6.63 -3.32
N ARG A 68 24.95 -7.17 -4.49
CA ARG A 68 25.25 -8.56 -4.81
C ARG A 68 26.74 -8.84 -4.71
N LYS A 69 27.08 -10.06 -4.27
CA LYS A 69 28.48 -10.54 -4.16
C LYS A 69 29.22 -10.57 -5.50
N GLU A 70 28.50 -10.50 -6.61
CA GLU A 70 29.06 -10.56 -7.96
C GLU A 70 29.24 -9.16 -8.57
N GLU A 71 30.50 -8.75 -8.77
CA GLU A 71 30.91 -7.40 -9.24
C GLU A 71 30.30 -6.97 -10.58
N SER A 72 29.73 -7.90 -11.36
CA SER A 72 29.08 -7.63 -12.65
C SER A 72 27.59 -7.25 -12.54
N ALA A 73 26.95 -7.45 -11.37
CA ALA A 73 25.56 -7.09 -11.15
C ALA A 73 25.45 -5.63 -10.69
N LYS A 74 25.06 -4.75 -11.62
CA LYS A 74 24.96 -3.28 -11.39
C LYS A 74 23.82 -2.83 -10.46
N ALA A 75 22.98 -3.73 -9.95
CA ALA A 75 21.83 -3.38 -9.11
C ALA A 75 21.48 -4.54 -8.15
N GLY A 76 20.78 -4.22 -7.06
CA GLY A 76 20.26 -5.20 -6.10
C GLY A 76 19.17 -6.10 -6.70
N VAL A 77 18.21 -6.52 -5.87
CA VAL A 77 17.07 -7.29 -6.35
C VAL A 77 16.17 -6.41 -7.21
N ASN A 78 15.77 -6.91 -8.38
CA ASN A 78 14.85 -6.20 -9.27
C ASN A 78 13.41 -6.29 -8.72
N ILE A 79 12.93 -5.24 -8.06
CA ILE A 79 11.55 -5.18 -7.57
C ILE A 79 10.61 -4.79 -8.72
N LEU A 80 9.60 -5.63 -8.96
CA LEU A 80 8.60 -5.43 -10.00
C LEU A 80 7.38 -4.68 -9.44
N GLY A 81 6.77 -3.84 -10.27
CA GLY A 81 5.60 -3.03 -9.90
C GLY A 81 5.97 -1.66 -9.35
N THR A 82 5.37 -1.28 -8.22
CA THR A 82 5.64 -0.01 -7.54
C THR A 82 7.08 -0.01 -7.02
N ARG A 83 7.79 1.12 -7.19
CA ARG A 83 9.21 1.21 -6.80
C ARG A 83 9.37 1.16 -5.29
N PRO A 84 10.47 0.59 -4.76
CA PRO A 84 10.76 0.55 -3.33
C PRO A 84 10.69 1.93 -2.66
N GLU A 85 11.19 2.98 -3.33
CA GLU A 85 11.17 4.35 -2.79
C GLU A 85 9.76 4.95 -2.75
N ASP A 86 8.86 4.50 -3.62
CA ASP A 86 7.45 4.90 -3.61
C ASP A 86 6.67 4.14 -2.52
N ILE A 87 6.98 2.87 -2.29
CA ILE A 87 6.45 2.06 -1.19
C ILE A 87 6.86 2.69 0.16
N ASP A 88 8.15 2.96 0.35
CA ASP A 88 8.68 3.61 1.56
C ASP A 88 8.04 5.00 1.80
N ARG A 89 7.86 5.80 0.74
CA ARG A 89 7.16 7.09 0.85
C ARG A 89 5.70 6.98 1.26
N ALA A 90 5.04 5.84 1.01
CA ALA A 90 3.64 5.63 1.36
C ALA A 90 3.45 5.04 2.77
N GLU A 91 4.37 4.19 3.21
CA GLU A 91 4.34 3.56 4.54
C GLU A 91 4.82 4.49 5.65
N ASP A 92 5.82 5.34 5.37
CA ASP A 92 6.33 6.36 6.28
C ASP A 92 5.34 7.53 6.39
N ARG A 93 4.85 7.78 7.60
CA ARG A 93 3.82 8.80 7.85
C ARG A 93 4.29 10.22 7.55
N ASP A 94 5.54 10.54 7.85
CA ASP A 94 6.07 11.89 7.69
C ASP A 94 6.33 12.16 6.20
N LYS A 95 6.89 11.19 5.48
CA LYS A 95 7.07 11.26 4.02
C LYS A 95 5.74 11.32 3.29
N PHE A 96 4.77 10.50 3.70
CA PHE A 96 3.43 10.50 3.12
C PHE A 96 2.72 11.82 3.35
N SER A 97 2.77 12.36 4.57
CA SER A 97 2.21 13.68 4.91
C SER A 97 2.86 14.78 4.06
N ALA A 98 4.19 14.83 3.99
CA ALA A 98 4.89 15.81 3.16
C ALA A 98 4.51 15.69 1.68
N MET A 99 4.30 14.47 1.17
CA MET A 99 3.84 14.22 -0.19
C MET A 99 2.42 14.77 -0.40
N LEU A 100 1.48 14.48 0.51
CA LEU A 100 0.10 14.99 0.43
C LEU A 100 0.04 16.53 0.41
N ASP A 101 0.86 17.19 1.22
CA ASP A 101 0.98 18.64 1.22
C ASP A 101 1.49 19.17 -0.12
N SER A 102 2.50 18.51 -0.69
CA SER A 102 3.07 18.91 -1.99
C SER A 102 2.09 18.79 -3.15
N ILE A 103 1.12 17.87 -3.08
CA ILE A 103 0.08 17.68 -4.10
C ILE A 103 -1.22 18.43 -3.79
N GLY A 104 -1.26 19.22 -2.72
CA GLY A 104 -2.41 20.04 -2.33
C GLY A 104 -3.62 19.23 -1.84
N VAL A 105 -3.39 18.03 -1.30
CA VAL A 105 -4.44 17.23 -0.67
C VAL A 105 -4.58 17.68 0.78
N ASP A 106 -5.74 18.27 1.12
CA ASP A 106 -5.97 18.87 2.45
C ASP A 106 -5.89 17.83 3.59
N GLN A 107 -5.02 18.12 4.57
CA GLN A 107 -4.76 17.29 5.74
C GLN A 107 -5.37 17.83 7.04
N LYS A 108 -6.21 18.89 7.02
CA LYS A 108 -6.67 19.71 8.18
C LYS A 108 -7.30 19.02 9.42
N TYR A 109 -7.27 17.69 9.51
CA TYR A 109 -7.54 16.94 10.74
C TYR A 109 -6.37 16.08 11.24
N LEU A 110 -5.13 16.26 10.75
CA LEU A 110 -3.91 15.60 11.27
C LEU A 110 -3.12 16.49 12.25
N SER A 111 -3.26 17.81 12.15
CA SER A 111 -2.47 18.77 12.95
C SER A 111 -3.02 19.04 14.35
N ALA A 112 -3.43 18.01 15.08
CA ALA A 112 -3.77 18.14 16.50
C ALA A 112 -3.21 16.98 17.32
N ALA A 113 -1.90 16.74 17.21
CA ALA A 113 -1.14 15.92 18.15
C ALA A 113 0.35 16.34 18.19
N GLY A 114 0.61 17.64 18.15
CA GLY A 114 1.95 18.21 18.33
C GLY A 114 1.85 19.37 19.30
N ASP A 115 1.49 19.07 20.54
CA ASP A 115 1.86 19.84 21.74
C ASP A 115 1.33 19.11 22.98
N ALA A 116 2.23 18.73 23.88
CA ALA A 116 2.05 18.01 25.14
C ALA A 116 2.05 16.47 25.09
N ALA A 117 3.25 15.88 24.99
CA ALA A 117 3.74 14.87 25.94
C ALA A 117 5.21 14.54 25.62
N GLN A 118 6.13 15.12 26.40
CA GLN A 118 7.41 14.46 26.63
C GLN A 118 7.12 13.11 27.26
N ASP A 119 7.74 12.07 26.71
CA ASP A 119 7.74 10.68 27.19
C ASP A 119 6.53 9.82 26.77
N LYS A 120 6.76 8.97 25.75
CA LYS A 120 5.87 7.98 25.09
C LYS A 120 4.79 8.58 24.17
N PRO A 121 4.91 8.47 22.83
CA PRO A 121 3.88 8.94 21.91
C PRO A 121 2.68 7.99 21.95
N VAL A 122 1.77 8.20 22.91
CA VAL A 122 0.42 7.67 22.84
C VAL A 122 -0.32 8.55 21.83
N VAL A 123 -0.43 8.06 20.59
CA VAL A 123 -1.17 8.72 19.53
C VAL A 123 -2.65 8.66 19.88
N VAL A 124 -3.16 9.72 20.52
CA VAL A 124 -4.60 9.94 20.65
C VAL A 124 -5.07 10.47 19.30
N SER A 125 -5.42 9.57 18.38
CA SER A 125 -6.18 9.95 17.20
C SER A 125 -7.51 10.51 17.70
N LYS A 126 -7.74 11.82 17.58
CA LYS A 126 -9.05 12.42 17.87
C LYS A 126 -10.11 11.68 17.06
N PHE A 127 -11.00 10.95 17.74
CA PHE A 127 -12.13 10.28 17.10
C PHE A 127 -12.97 11.35 16.39
N ILE A 128 -12.98 11.31 15.06
CA ILE A 128 -13.83 12.20 14.27
C ILE A 128 -15.21 11.55 14.22
N LEU A 129 -16.03 11.86 15.23
CA LEU A 129 -17.44 11.43 15.27
C LEU A 129 -18.14 11.87 13.97
N ASN A 130 -18.92 10.94 13.38
CA ASN A 130 -19.67 11.09 12.12
C ASN A 130 -18.83 11.26 10.84
N ALA A 131 -17.55 10.87 10.84
CA ALA A 131 -16.81 10.66 9.60
C ALA A 131 -17.11 9.26 9.04
N LYS A 132 -17.38 9.19 7.73
CA LYS A 132 -17.49 7.95 6.98
C LYS A 132 -16.12 7.52 6.49
N GLU A 133 -15.81 6.24 6.60
CA GLU A 133 -14.62 5.66 5.99
C GLU A 133 -14.97 5.19 4.57
N ILE A 134 -14.10 5.54 3.62
CA ILE A 134 -14.22 5.22 2.20
C ILE A 134 -12.96 4.48 1.80
N GLU A 135 -13.11 3.38 1.08
CA GLU A 135 -12.01 2.64 0.49
C GLU A 135 -12.00 2.83 -1.01
N PHE A 136 -10.83 3.11 -1.54
CA PHE A 136 -10.55 3.17 -2.97
C PHE A 136 -9.57 2.05 -3.30
N ASP A 137 -10.06 1.02 -3.98
CA ASP A 137 -9.25 -0.05 -4.53
C ASP A 137 -9.00 0.25 -5.99
N GLY A 138 -7.75 0.25 -6.42
CA GLY A 138 -7.38 0.58 -7.78
C GLY A 138 -6.31 -0.35 -8.33
N VAL A 139 -6.25 -0.45 -9.66
CA VAL A 139 -5.09 -0.97 -10.37
C VAL A 139 -4.55 0.16 -11.22
N ALA A 140 -3.25 0.43 -11.11
CA ALA A 140 -2.57 1.48 -11.84
C ALA A 140 -1.38 0.96 -12.63
N GLN A 141 -1.00 1.74 -13.64
CA GLN A 141 0.25 1.57 -14.38
C GLN A 141 0.88 2.95 -14.58
N ASP A 142 2.13 3.09 -14.14
CA ASP A 142 2.95 4.30 -14.25
C ASP A 142 2.22 5.55 -13.75
N GLY A 143 1.58 5.43 -12.59
CA GLY A 143 0.83 6.50 -11.94
C GLY A 143 -0.49 6.87 -12.64
N ARG A 144 -1.00 6.00 -13.51
CA ARG A 144 -2.31 6.13 -14.16
C ARG A 144 -3.24 5.02 -13.70
N ILE A 145 -4.39 5.40 -13.16
CA ILE A 145 -5.41 4.45 -12.71
C ILE A 145 -6.10 3.83 -13.95
N LEU A 146 -6.04 2.51 -14.06
CA LEU A 146 -6.67 1.73 -15.14
C LEU A 146 -8.08 1.28 -14.76
N ASN A 147 -8.27 0.82 -13.53
CA ASN A 147 -9.55 0.39 -13.00
C ASN A 147 -9.62 0.70 -11.50
N TYR A 148 -10.83 0.88 -10.98
CA TYR A 148 -11.04 1.12 -9.55
C TYR A 148 -12.44 0.72 -9.07
N ALA A 149 -12.54 0.48 -7.78
CA ALA A 149 -13.75 0.27 -7.01
C ALA A 149 -13.78 1.26 -5.84
N ILE A 150 -14.95 1.81 -5.54
CA ILE A 150 -15.14 2.72 -4.39
C ILE A 150 -16.16 2.09 -3.46
N SER A 151 -15.70 1.73 -2.28
CA SER A 151 -16.47 1.07 -1.24
C SER A 151 -16.72 2.04 -0.08
N GLU A 152 -17.87 1.91 0.56
CA GLU A 152 -18.25 2.69 1.74
C GLU A 152 -18.38 1.77 2.95
N HIS A 153 -17.80 2.17 4.09
CA HIS A 153 -18.04 1.52 5.37
C HIS A 153 -19.46 1.83 5.87
N VAL A 154 -20.19 0.81 6.30
CA VAL A 154 -21.53 0.97 6.89
C VAL A 154 -21.44 1.62 8.26
N GLU A 155 -20.43 1.24 9.03
CA GLU A 155 -20.13 1.76 10.35
C GLU A 155 -19.39 3.11 10.25
N ASN A 156 -19.59 3.97 11.24
CA ASN A 156 -18.86 5.22 11.33
C ASN A 156 -17.41 4.98 11.80
N ALA A 157 -16.52 5.92 11.49
CA ALA A 157 -15.11 5.87 11.88
C ALA A 157 -14.93 5.60 13.39
N GLY A 158 -14.16 4.57 13.72
CA GLY A 158 -13.90 4.13 15.10
C GLY A 158 -14.16 2.64 15.38
N VAL A 159 -14.75 1.92 14.43
CA VAL A 159 -14.85 0.44 14.43
C VAL A 159 -13.65 -0.13 13.65
N HIS A 160 -13.05 -1.23 14.12
CA HIS A 160 -11.88 -1.83 13.47
C HIS A 160 -12.26 -2.35 12.08
N SER A 161 -11.45 -2.07 11.05
CA SER A 161 -11.76 -2.37 9.63
C SER A 161 -11.95 -3.86 9.32
N GLY A 162 -11.63 -4.75 10.25
CA GLY A 162 -11.82 -6.21 10.11
C GLY A 162 -13.24 -6.68 10.44
N ASP A 163 -14.00 -5.88 11.21
CA ASP A 163 -15.38 -6.16 11.61
C ASP A 163 -16.38 -5.21 10.92
N ALA A 164 -15.90 -4.32 10.06
CA ALA A 164 -16.71 -3.35 9.36
C ALA A 164 -17.36 -3.97 8.11
N THR A 165 -18.62 -3.64 7.88
CA THR A 165 -19.35 -4.04 6.69
C THR A 165 -19.07 -3.04 5.57
N LEU A 166 -18.61 -3.53 4.42
CA LEU A 166 -18.38 -2.71 3.23
C LEU A 166 -19.54 -2.80 2.24
N LEU A 167 -19.94 -1.66 1.68
CA LEU A 167 -20.88 -1.57 0.57
C LEU A 167 -20.15 -1.19 -0.71
N LEU A 168 -20.21 -2.07 -1.71
CA LEU A 168 -19.72 -1.84 -3.07
C LEU A 168 -20.89 -2.00 -4.08
N PRO A 169 -21.15 -1.01 -4.96
CA PRO A 169 -20.57 0.33 -4.96
C PRO A 169 -21.08 1.16 -3.77
N ALA A 170 -20.32 2.17 -3.35
CA ALA A 170 -20.75 3.11 -2.32
C ALA A 170 -22.16 3.69 -2.60
N GLN A 171 -23.07 3.59 -1.63
CA GLN A 171 -24.50 3.87 -1.82
C GLN A 171 -24.92 5.25 -1.30
N LYS A 172 -24.30 5.73 -0.22
CA LYS A 172 -24.73 6.95 0.49
C LYS A 172 -23.72 8.09 0.33
N LEU A 173 -22.80 7.99 -0.63
CA LEU A 173 -21.86 9.06 -0.97
C LEU A 173 -22.45 9.98 -2.03
N TRP A 174 -22.27 11.28 -1.83
CA TRP A 174 -22.64 12.28 -2.84
C TRP A 174 -21.74 12.15 -4.07
N VAL A 175 -22.29 12.45 -5.25
CA VAL A 175 -21.54 12.43 -6.51
C VAL A 175 -20.30 13.32 -6.44
N GLU A 176 -20.39 14.48 -5.78
CA GLU A 176 -19.25 15.37 -5.59
C GLU A 176 -18.16 14.77 -4.70
N THR A 177 -18.55 14.05 -3.64
CA THR A 177 -17.62 13.29 -2.80
C THR A 177 -16.90 12.23 -3.63
N ILE A 178 -17.62 11.45 -4.43
CA ILE A 178 -17.02 10.45 -5.33
C ILE A 178 -16.04 11.09 -6.32
N ARG A 179 -16.38 12.25 -6.88
CA ARG A 179 -15.47 13.01 -7.78
C ARG A 179 -14.22 13.51 -7.06
N ARG A 180 -14.34 13.94 -5.80
CA ARG A 180 -13.20 14.34 -4.98
C ARG A 180 -12.32 13.14 -4.63
N VAL A 181 -12.89 12.00 -4.24
CA VAL A 181 -12.17 10.73 -3.99
C VAL A 181 -11.31 10.38 -5.20
N LYS A 182 -11.89 10.36 -6.41
CA LYS A 182 -11.16 10.03 -7.65
C LYS A 182 -10.02 11.00 -7.94
N ARG A 183 -10.23 12.31 -7.69
CA ARG A 183 -9.19 13.33 -7.85
C ARG A 183 -8.02 13.10 -6.90
N VAL A 184 -8.30 12.87 -5.61
CA VAL A 184 -7.27 12.59 -4.60
C VAL A 184 -6.53 11.29 -4.92
N ALA A 185 -7.26 10.20 -5.22
CA ALA A 185 -6.66 8.93 -5.59
C ALA A 185 -5.76 9.05 -6.83
N SER A 186 -6.20 9.78 -7.86
CA SER A 186 -5.39 10.03 -9.05
C SER A 186 -4.14 10.87 -8.76
N ALA A 187 -4.22 11.83 -7.84
CA ALA A 187 -3.07 12.64 -7.46
C ALA A 187 -2.03 11.81 -6.69
N ILE A 188 -2.47 11.01 -5.72
CA ILE A 188 -1.61 10.10 -4.95
C ILE A 188 -0.96 9.07 -5.89
N CYS A 189 -1.77 8.45 -6.77
CA CYS A 189 -1.29 7.47 -7.73
C CYS A 189 -0.19 8.02 -8.63
N LYS A 190 -0.36 9.25 -9.11
CA LYS A 190 0.64 9.93 -9.93
C LYS A 190 1.90 10.32 -9.14
N ALA A 191 1.75 10.77 -7.90
CA ALA A 191 2.87 11.18 -7.05
C ALA A 191 3.77 10.01 -6.65
N LEU A 192 3.17 8.83 -6.43
CA LEU A 192 3.86 7.59 -6.08
C LEU A 192 4.18 6.71 -7.30
N SER A 193 3.91 7.19 -8.52
CA SER A 193 4.13 6.44 -9.77
C SER A 193 3.66 4.97 -9.69
N ILE A 194 2.49 4.74 -9.08
CA ILE A 194 2.01 3.40 -8.71
C ILE A 194 1.87 2.52 -9.95
N SER A 195 2.37 1.30 -9.87
CA SER A 195 2.28 0.26 -10.90
C SER A 195 1.93 -1.07 -10.25
N GLY A 196 0.64 -1.44 -10.31
CA GLY A 196 0.11 -2.60 -9.60
C GLY A 196 -1.24 -2.31 -8.93
N PRO A 197 -1.74 -3.28 -8.14
CA PRO A 197 -2.89 -3.05 -7.27
C PRO A 197 -2.51 -2.10 -6.14
N PHE A 198 -3.44 -1.23 -5.75
CA PHE A 198 -3.26 -0.37 -4.60
C PHE A 198 -4.58 -0.08 -3.89
N ASN A 199 -4.50 0.18 -2.59
CA ASN A 199 -5.64 0.56 -1.77
C ASN A 199 -5.37 1.88 -1.05
N ILE A 200 -6.34 2.80 -1.11
CA ILE A 200 -6.32 4.07 -0.38
C ILE A 200 -7.54 4.13 0.53
N GLN A 201 -7.29 4.33 1.82
CA GLN A 201 -8.32 4.66 2.79
C GLN A 201 -8.46 6.17 2.94
N LEU A 202 -9.69 6.64 2.80
CA LEU A 202 -10.07 8.03 2.94
C LEU A 202 -11.14 8.17 4.04
N MET A 203 -11.17 9.32 4.71
CA MET A 203 -12.26 9.72 5.59
C MET A 203 -13.03 10.86 4.94
N ALA A 204 -14.35 10.75 4.89
CA ALA A 204 -15.23 11.84 4.49
C ALA A 204 -16.07 12.31 5.66
N LYS A 205 -16.08 13.62 5.91
CA LYS A 205 -17.01 14.26 6.86
C LYS A 205 -17.74 15.37 6.13
N GLU A 206 -19.07 15.28 6.13
CA GLU A 206 -19.94 16.20 5.38
C GLU A 206 -19.57 16.24 3.87
N GLN A 207 -18.93 17.31 3.41
CA GLN A 207 -18.47 17.47 2.03
C GLN A 207 -16.94 17.33 1.87
N ASP A 208 -16.19 17.28 2.97
CA ASP A 208 -14.73 17.21 2.95
C ASP A 208 -14.18 15.80 2.99
N ILE A 209 -13.07 15.60 2.28
CA ILE A 209 -12.38 14.32 2.13
C ILE A 209 -10.94 14.46 2.57
N LYS A 210 -10.49 13.50 3.36
CA LYS A 210 -9.15 13.40 3.90
C LYS A 210 -8.56 12.04 3.56
N ALA A 211 -7.32 11.99 3.11
CA ALA A 211 -6.60 10.73 3.00
C ALA A 211 -6.10 10.27 4.38
N ARG A 212 -6.34 8.99 4.72
CA ARG A 212 -5.91 8.39 5.99
C ARG A 212 -4.58 7.66 5.81
N ARG A 213 -4.52 6.76 4.83
CA ARG A 213 -3.38 5.87 4.58
C ARG A 213 -3.54 5.15 3.23
N VAL A 214 -2.41 4.75 2.64
CA VAL A 214 -2.35 3.74 1.58
C VAL A 214 -1.94 2.42 2.23
N ILE A 215 -2.71 1.34 2.04
CA ILE A 215 -2.48 0.07 2.78
C ILE A 215 -1.67 -0.94 1.95
N SER A 216 -1.83 -0.92 0.64
CA SER A 216 -1.19 -1.87 -0.28
C SER A 216 -0.81 -1.11 -1.55
N LEU A 217 0.38 -1.40 -2.06
CA LEU A 217 1.05 -0.83 -3.23
C LEU A 217 1.93 -1.90 -3.86
#